data_AF-A0A1A7XL45-F1
#
_entry.id   AF-A0A1A7XL45-F1
#
_cell.length_a   1.000
_cell.length_b   1.000
_cell.length_c   1.000
_cell.angle_alpha   90.00
_cell.angle_beta   90.00
_cell.angle_gamma   90.00
#
_symmetry.space_group_name_H-M   'P 1'
#
loop_
_entity.id
_entity.type
_entity.pdbx_description
1 polymer ?
#
loop_
_entity_poly.entity_id
_entity_poly.type
_entity_poly.pdbx_seq_one_letter_code
_entity_poly.pdbx_strand_id
1 'polypeptide(L)' 'LIKWFSNFREFYYIQMEKFARNALMEGVVDVRDLTVDRESELFRALNIHYNKANDYQ' A
#
# COMPACT_ATOMS: atom_id res chain seq x y z
N LEU A 1 -2.65 9.78 20.66
CA LEU A 1 -3.50 9.71 19.44
C LEU A 1 -2.77 10.22 18.20
N ILE A 2 -2.32 11.48 18.17
CA ILE A 2 -1.69 12.12 16.99
C ILE A 2 -0.50 11.34 16.43
N LYS A 3 0.44 10.90 17.28
CA LYS A 3 1.63 10.14 16.84
C LYS A 3 1.28 8.83 16.14
N TRP A 4 0.25 8.14 16.60
CA TRP A 4 -0.18 6.87 16.01
C TRP A 4 -0.74 7.07 14.60
N PHE A 5 -1.58 8.09 14.42
CA PHE A 5 -2.10 8.48 13.10
C PHE A 5 -1.00 9.02 12.18
N SER A 6 0.02 9.71 12.71
CA SER A 6 1.16 10.16 11.91
C SER A 6 1.98 8.97 11.40
N ASN A 7 2.33 8.02 12.28
CA ASN A 7 3.08 6.82 11.89
C ASN A 7 2.30 5.99 10.86
N PHE A 8 0.98 5.84 11.05
CA PHE A 8 0.11 5.17 10.08
C PHE A 8 0.19 5.86 8.71
N ARG A 9 -0.09 7.17 8.67
CA ARG A 9 -0.12 7.91 7.39
C ARG A 9 1.23 7.93 6.69
N GLU A 10 2.32 8.07 7.44
CA GLU A 10 3.68 8.09 6.89
C GLU A 10 3.98 6.79 6.12
N PHE A 11 3.82 5.63 6.76
CA PHE A 11 4.09 4.36 6.09
C PHE A 11 3.14 4.13 4.91
N TYR A 12 1.85 4.44 5.08
CA TYR A 12 0.85 4.29 4.02
C TYR A 12 1.22 5.10 2.77
N TYR A 13 1.50 6.40 2.94
CA TYR A 13 1.85 7.25 1.81
C TYR A 13 3.16 6.87 1.15
N ILE A 14 4.16 6.43 1.92
CA ILE A 14 5.42 5.90 1.36
C ILE A 14 5.16 4.68 0.46
N GLN A 15 4.33 3.73 0.91
CA GLN A 15 4.00 2.57 0.08
C GLN A 15 3.19 2.96 -1.15
N MET A 16 2.15 3.79 -0.99
CA MET A 16 1.33 4.25 -2.12
C MET A 16 2.16 4.97 -3.19
N GLU A 17 3.05 5.88 -2.78
CA GLU A 17 3.90 6.59 -3.73
C GLU A 17 4.87 5.65 -4.44
N LYS A 18 5.52 4.74 -3.71
CA LYS A 18 6.44 3.76 -4.29
C LYS A 18 5.76 2.92 -5.38
N PHE A 19 4.59 2.36 -5.09
CA PHE A 19 3.88 1.49 -6.03
C PHE A 19 3.29 2.27 -7.21
N ALA A 20 2.79 3.48 -6.99
CA ALA A 20 2.32 4.33 -8.08
C ALA A 20 3.47 4.70 -9.05
N ARG A 21 4.64 5.04 -8.52
CA ARG A 21 5.83 5.33 -9.34
C ARG A 21 6.29 4.10 -10.13
N ASN A 22 6.29 2.93 -9.51
CA ASN A 22 6.63 1.68 -10.19
C ASN A 22 5.66 1.38 -11.35
N ALA A 23 4.35 1.51 -11.13
CA ALA A 23 3.37 1.29 -12.19
C ALA A 23 3.54 2.26 -13.37
N LEU A 24 3.87 3.52 -13.09
CA LEU A 24 4.21 4.49 -14.15
C LEU A 24 5.49 4.09 -14.91
N MET A 25 6.51 3.58 -14.21
CA MET A 25 7.74 3.09 -14.86
C MET A 25 7.53 1.84 -15.70
N GLU A 26 6.57 0.98 -15.31
CA GLU A 26 6.15 -0.20 -16.07
C GLU A 26 5.26 0.16 -17.28
N GLY A 27 4.92 1.45 -17.45
CA GLY A 27 4.15 1.94 -18.58
C GLY A 27 2.64 1.75 -18.43
N VAL A 28 2.14 1.60 -17.20
CA VAL A 28 0.69 1.61 -16.95
C VAL A 28 0.15 3.01 -17.25
N VAL A 29 -0.70 3.11 -18.28
CA VAL A 29 -1.26 4.38 -18.77
C VAL A 29 -2.72 4.58 -18.37
N ASP A 30 -3.43 3.51 -18.03
CA ASP A 30 -4.83 3.56 -17.62
C ASP A 30 -4.97 3.25 -16.14
N VAL A 31 -5.71 4.10 -15.42
CA VAL A 31 -6.00 3.90 -14.00
C VAL A 31 -6.81 2.62 -13.76
N ARG A 32 -7.56 2.17 -14.76
CA ARG A 32 -8.33 0.90 -14.69
C ARG A 32 -7.43 -0.33 -14.59
N ASP A 33 -6.18 -0.22 -15.05
CA ASP A 33 -5.18 -1.29 -14.97
C ASP A 33 -4.44 -1.28 -13.62
N LEU A 34 -4.63 -0.24 -12.79
CA LEU A 34 -4.10 -0.18 -11.43
C LEU A 34 -5.04 -0.94 -10.46
N THR A 35 -4.96 -2.26 -10.49
CA THR A 35 -5.71 -3.12 -9.57
C THR A 35 -4.90 -3.49 -8.34
N VAL A 36 -5.51 -3.39 -7.17
CA VAL A 36 -4.93 -3.89 -5.90
C VAL A 36 -5.83 -5.01 -5.39
N ASP A 37 -5.38 -6.24 -5.58
CA ASP A 37 -6.01 -7.45 -5.05
C ASP A 37 -5.26 -7.97 -3.81
N ARG A 38 -5.66 -9.14 -3.30
CA ARG A 38 -5.02 -9.76 -2.12
C ARG A 38 -3.62 -10.32 -2.41
N GLU A 39 -3.30 -10.56 -3.68
CA GLU A 39 -1.99 -11.10 -4.10
C GLU A 39 -1.00 -9.96 -4.39
N SER A 40 -1.50 -8.74 -4.55
CA SER A 40 -0.74 -7.54 -4.84
C SER A 40 0.28 -7.27 -3.74
N GLU A 41 1.49 -6.92 -4.16
CA GLU A 41 2.58 -6.64 -3.22
C GLU A 41 2.29 -5.47 -2.29
N LEU A 42 1.56 -4.45 -2.77
CA LEU A 42 1.06 -3.34 -1.96
C LEU A 42 0.17 -3.84 -0.82
N PHE A 43 -0.81 -4.70 -1.12
CA PHE A 43 -1.69 -5.28 -0.11
C PHE A 43 -0.90 -6.08 0.93
N ARG A 44 0.01 -6.95 0.47
CA ARG A 44 0.87 -7.74 1.35
C ARG A 44 1.73 -6.86 2.26
N ALA A 45 2.33 -5.81 1.72
CA ALA A 45 3.18 -4.89 2.48
C ALA A 45 2.39 -4.15 3.58
N LEU A 46 1.19 -3.68 3.25
CA LEU A 46 0.31 -3.02 4.22
C LEU A 46 -0.18 -4.00 5.29
N ASN A 47 -0.60 -5.21 4.88
CA ASN A 47 -1.08 -6.23 5.82
C ASN A 47 0.01 -6.67 6.81
N ILE A 48 1.23 -6.94 6.34
CA ILE A 48 2.36 -7.31 7.23
C ILE A 48 2.68 -6.17 8.22
N HIS A 49 2.56 -4.91 7.77
CA HIS A 49 2.93 -3.77 8.61
C HIS A 49 1.88 -3.46 9.68
N TYR A 50 0.59 -3.46 9.32
CA TYR A 50 -0.50 -3.04 10.20
C TYR A 50 -1.21 -4.20 10.90
N ASN A 51 -1.26 -5.38 10.30
CA ASN A 51 -2.02 -6.54 10.80
C ASN A 51 -1.09 -7.66 11.30
N LYS A 52 -0.14 -7.30 12.18
CA LYS A 52 0.89 -8.24 12.68
C LYS A 52 0.32 -9.45 13.44
N ALA A 53 -0.86 -9.32 14.02
CA ALA A 53 -1.56 -10.39 14.73
C ALA A 53 -2.49 -11.22 13.84
N ASN A 54 -2.69 -10.84 12.56
CA ASN A 54 -3.69 -11.41 11.67
C ASN A 54 -5.12 -11.40 12.26
N ASP A 55 -5.44 -10.38 13.05
CA ASP A 55 -6.76 -10.25 13.70
C ASP A 55 -7.87 -9.89 12.69
N TYR A 56 -7.51 -9.46 11.48
CA TYR A 56 -8.45 -8.99 10.44
C TYR A 56 -8.19 -9.72 9.10
N GLN A 57 -9.26 -10.05 8.36
CA GLN A 57 -9.23 -10.82 7.10
C GLN A 57 -10.11 -10.23 5.98
#